data_AF-Q49Z06-F1
#
_entry.id   AF-Q49Z06-F1
#
_cell.length_a   1.000
_cell.length_b   1.000
_cell.length_c   1.000
_cell.angle_alpha   90.00
_cell.angle_beta   90.00
_cell.angle_gamma   90.00
#
_symmetry.space_group_name_H-M   'P 1'
#
loop_
_entity.id
_entity.type
_entity.pdbx_description
1 polymer ?
#
loop_
_entity_poly.entity_id
_entity_poly.type
_entity_poly.pdbx_seq_one_letter_code
_entity_poly.pdbx_strand_id
1 'polypeptide(L)'
;MNYLLIDTSNQPLSVAIMQDDKVLSEFNTNEKKNHSVQLMPAIANILEESQLDKKELDAIIVAEGPGSYTGLRIGVTVAKTLAYALNTKLYGVSSLKALAATVKEENILIVPVFDARREAVYSGVYQYQNGHLVQLIEDQYLSITMLKELLYKQGEHFKFVGADTEKLADLLNHDCIPNLPKAKEMKALIDHPTEIHQFKPNYIKISEAERNWLDQQNKN
;
A
#
# COMPACT_ATOMS: atom_id res chain seq x y z
N MET A 1 14.05 4.75 17.63
CA MET A 1 13.22 5.71 16.86
C MET A 1 11.77 5.26 16.86
N ASN A 2 10.82 6.17 16.99
CA ASN A 2 9.38 5.88 17.00
C ASN A 2 8.74 6.23 15.65
N TYR A 3 7.94 5.32 15.11
CA TYR A 3 7.32 5.42 13.79
C TYR A 3 5.80 5.28 13.90
N LEU A 4 5.07 6.16 13.21
CA LEU A 4 3.65 5.96 12.90
C LEU A 4 3.54 5.46 11.46
N LEU A 5 2.92 4.30 11.26
CA LEU A 5 2.70 3.70 9.95
C LEU A 5 1.22 3.73 9.59
N ILE A 6 0.88 4.13 8.36
CA ILE A 6 -0.50 4.33 7.90
C ILE A 6 -0.71 3.69 6.53
N ASP A 7 -1.68 2.80 6.43
CA ASP A 7 -2.16 2.26 5.16
C ASP A 7 -3.69 2.38 5.05
N THR A 8 -4.13 3.17 4.07
CA THR A 8 -5.52 3.34 3.65
C THR A 8 -5.67 3.12 2.14
N SER A 9 -4.72 2.40 1.53
CA SER A 9 -4.60 2.23 0.09
C SER A 9 -5.67 1.33 -0.51
N ASN A 10 -6.25 0.42 0.27
CA ASN A 10 -7.37 -0.42 -0.17
C ASN A 10 -8.52 -0.37 0.86
N GLN A 11 -9.49 -1.29 0.79
CA GLN A 11 -10.58 -1.39 1.75
C GLN A 11 -10.09 -1.54 3.20
N PRO A 12 -9.07 -2.36 3.50
CA PRO A 12 -8.55 -2.44 4.85
C PRO A 12 -7.92 -1.12 5.30
N LEU A 13 -8.13 -0.77 6.57
CA LEU A 13 -7.39 0.25 7.29
C LEU A 13 -6.37 -0.45 8.18
N SER A 14 -5.11 -0.06 8.05
CA SER A 14 -4.03 -0.52 8.92
C SER A 14 -3.23 0.67 9.44
N VAL A 15 -3.02 0.72 10.75
CA VAL A 15 -2.11 1.66 11.40
C VAL A 15 -1.28 0.96 12.45
N ALA A 16 -0.04 1.40 12.65
CA ALA A 16 0.85 0.82 13.67
C ALA A 16 1.75 1.89 14.28
N ILE A 17 2.09 1.70 15.55
CA ILE A 17 3.21 2.38 16.21
C ILE A 17 4.33 1.37 16.38
N MET A 18 5.53 1.73 15.90
CA MET A 18 6.72 0.93 16.06
C MET A 18 7.82 1.72 16.76
N GLN A 19 8.57 1.05 17.63
CA GLN A 19 9.83 1.55 18.16
C GLN A 19 10.95 0.69 17.59
N ASP A 20 11.79 1.31 16.77
CA ASP A 20 12.80 0.65 15.94
C ASP A 20 12.15 -0.42 15.06
N ASP A 21 12.40 -1.70 15.34
CA ASP A 21 11.81 -2.83 14.62
C ASP A 21 10.71 -3.56 15.43
N LYS A 22 10.36 -3.03 16.62
CA LYS A 22 9.35 -3.61 17.50
C LYS A 22 8.00 -2.91 17.33
N VAL A 23 6.94 -3.68 17.11
CA VAL A 23 5.56 -3.18 17.15
C VAL A 23 5.15 -2.93 18.60
N LEU A 24 4.72 -1.71 18.90
CA LEU A 24 4.17 -1.34 20.22
C LEU A 24 2.65 -1.53 20.25
N SER A 25 1.97 -1.10 19.19
CA SER A 25 0.53 -1.21 19.01
C SER A 25 0.18 -1.23 17.52
N GLU A 26 -0.90 -1.91 17.16
CA GLU A 26 -1.42 -1.93 15.79
C GLU A 26 -2.95 -2.00 15.79
N PHE A 27 -3.57 -1.32 14.82
CA PHE A 27 -5.00 -1.43 14.56
C PHE A 27 -5.19 -1.81 13.09
N ASN A 28 -5.90 -2.92 12.87
CA ASN A 28 -6.16 -3.48 11.55
C ASN A 28 -7.64 -3.81 11.43
N THR A 29 -8.32 -3.29 10.41
CA THR A 29 -9.72 -3.60 10.16
C THR A 29 -9.98 -3.74 8.66
N ASN A 30 -10.87 -4.65 8.30
CA ASN A 30 -11.41 -4.78 6.94
C ASN A 30 -12.90 -4.40 6.88
N GLU A 31 -13.39 -3.69 7.90
CA GLU A 31 -14.77 -3.22 7.92
C GLU A 31 -15.01 -2.16 6.84
N LYS A 32 -16.11 -2.29 6.10
CA LYS A 32 -16.55 -1.31 5.09
C LYS A 32 -17.07 -0.04 5.77
N LYS A 33 -16.16 0.79 6.25
CA LYS A 33 -16.42 2.09 6.86
C LYS A 33 -15.54 3.16 6.19
N ASN A 34 -15.91 4.42 6.37
CA ASN A 34 -15.19 5.53 5.76
C ASN A 34 -13.87 5.77 6.50
N HIS A 35 -12.75 5.66 5.77
CA HIS A 35 -11.41 5.95 6.28
C HIS A 35 -11.30 7.33 6.95
N SER A 36 -12.03 8.33 6.45
CA SER A 36 -12.06 9.69 7.01
C SER A 36 -12.61 9.76 8.43
N VAL A 37 -13.43 8.79 8.84
CA VAL A 37 -14.01 8.71 10.18
C VAL A 37 -13.16 7.83 11.10
N GLN A 38 -12.51 6.80 10.55
CA GLN A 38 -11.80 5.80 11.34
C GLN A 38 -10.33 6.11 11.59
N LEU A 39 -9.63 6.75 10.64
CA LEU A 39 -8.18 6.85 10.67
C LEU A 39 -7.66 7.62 11.90
N MET A 40 -8.16 8.83 12.14
CA MET A 40 -7.70 9.64 13.28
C MET A 40 -8.03 9.01 14.64
N PRO A 41 -9.24 8.47 14.87
CA PRO A 41 -9.52 7.70 16.09
C PRO A 41 -8.60 6.48 16.25
N ALA A 42 -8.32 5.74 15.17
CA ALA A 42 -7.40 4.60 15.23
C ALA A 42 -5.99 5.04 15.62
N ILE A 43 -5.48 6.13 15.05
CA ILE A 43 -4.16 6.72 15.41
C ILE A 43 -4.14 7.13 16.88
N ALA A 44 -5.19 7.80 17.37
CA ALA A 44 -5.27 8.22 18.77
C ALA A 44 -5.24 7.03 19.73
N ASN A 45 -6.03 5.99 19.43
CA ASN A 45 -6.08 4.77 20.25
C ASN A 45 -4.72 4.05 20.30
N ILE A 46 -4.07 3.83 19.15
CA ILE A 46 -2.78 3.12 19.14
C ILE A 46 -1.66 3.93 19.83
N LEU A 47 -1.71 5.27 19.79
CA LEU A 47 -0.78 6.12 20.53
C LEU A 47 -0.96 5.95 22.04
N GLU A 48 -2.22 5.97 22.51
CA GLU A 48 -2.56 5.73 23.92
C GLU A 48 -2.12 4.33 24.38
N GLU A 49 -2.43 3.29 23.60
CA GLU A 49 -2.00 1.91 23.87
C GLU A 49 -0.46 1.77 23.91
N SER A 50 0.25 2.52 23.07
CA SER A 50 1.72 2.53 23.05
C SER A 50 2.36 3.35 24.17
N GLN A 51 1.56 4.11 24.94
CA GLN A 51 2.01 5.03 25.97
C GLN A 51 3.03 6.07 25.46
N LEU A 52 2.87 6.50 24.20
CA LEU A 52 3.71 7.52 23.58
C LEU A 52 2.95 8.82 23.38
N ASP A 53 3.59 9.95 23.69
CA ASP A 53 3.15 11.25 23.22
C ASP A 53 3.45 11.36 21.71
N LYS A 54 2.51 11.93 20.95
CA LYS A 54 2.69 12.18 19.51
C LYS A 54 3.97 12.96 19.17
N LYS A 55 4.49 13.78 20.09
CA LYS A 55 5.75 14.53 19.93
C LYS A 55 6.99 13.64 20.01
N GLU A 56 6.86 12.41 20.48
CA GLU A 56 7.93 11.41 20.53
C GLU A 56 8.06 10.64 19.21
N LEU A 57 7.17 10.88 18.24
CA LEU A 57 7.30 10.30 16.90
C LEU A 57 8.50 10.93 16.17
N ASP A 58 9.35 10.09 15.58
CA ASP A 58 10.49 10.53 14.78
C ASP A 58 10.16 10.57 13.28
N ALA A 59 9.23 9.72 12.85
CA ALA A 59 8.85 9.59 11.45
C ALA A 59 7.45 9.04 11.24
N ILE A 60 6.88 9.38 10.08
CA ILE A 60 5.61 8.85 9.59
C ILE A 60 5.87 8.11 8.29
N ILE A 61 5.32 6.90 8.17
CA ILE A 61 5.43 6.03 7.00
C ILE A 61 4.02 5.82 6.46
N VAL A 62 3.81 6.07 5.18
CA VAL A 62 2.48 5.97 4.58
C VAL A 62 2.50 5.23 3.25
N ALA A 63 1.49 4.39 3.05
CA ALA A 63 1.25 3.74 1.76
C ALA A 63 0.79 4.80 0.75
N GLU A 64 1.59 5.06 -0.28
CA GLU A 64 1.38 6.19 -1.21
C GLU A 64 0.59 5.82 -2.47
N GLY A 65 0.42 4.53 -2.73
CA GLY A 65 -0.26 4.00 -3.91
C GLY A 65 0.52 2.86 -4.56
N PRO A 66 -0.06 2.20 -5.57
CA PRO A 66 -1.41 2.43 -6.12
C PRO A 66 -2.54 1.91 -5.22
N GLY A 67 -3.78 2.32 -5.50
CA GLY A 67 -4.94 1.89 -4.70
C GLY A 67 -6.18 2.76 -4.88
N SER A 68 -7.06 2.73 -3.88
CA SER A 68 -8.28 3.54 -3.77
C SER A 68 -7.95 5.03 -3.76
N TYR A 69 -8.41 5.76 -4.77
CA TYR A 69 -8.19 7.21 -4.90
C TYR A 69 -8.56 7.99 -3.62
N THR A 70 -9.75 7.70 -3.07
CA THR A 70 -10.21 8.34 -1.83
C THR A 70 -9.35 7.95 -0.63
N GLY A 71 -9.02 6.66 -0.52
CA GLY A 71 -8.23 6.13 0.58
C GLY A 71 -6.82 6.68 0.61
N LEU A 72 -6.13 6.68 -0.53
CA LEU A 72 -4.77 7.24 -0.66
C LEU A 72 -4.74 8.73 -0.31
N ARG A 73 -5.71 9.51 -0.82
CA ARG A 73 -5.76 10.94 -0.50
C ARG A 73 -5.95 11.19 1.00
N ILE A 74 -6.79 10.39 1.67
CA ILE A 74 -6.98 10.49 3.13
C ILE A 74 -5.68 10.17 3.87
N GLY A 75 -5.09 8.99 3.63
CA GLY A 75 -3.88 8.54 4.33
C GLY A 75 -2.70 9.48 4.12
N VAL A 76 -2.40 9.84 2.87
CA VAL A 76 -1.31 10.75 2.52
C VAL A 76 -1.52 12.14 3.10
N THR A 77 -2.75 12.68 3.06
CA THR A 77 -3.04 14.00 3.65
C THR A 77 -2.81 13.99 5.15
N VAL A 78 -3.31 12.97 5.87
CA VAL A 78 -3.11 12.84 7.31
C VAL A 78 -1.63 12.68 7.65
N ALA A 79 -0.93 11.77 6.98
CA ALA A 79 0.50 11.53 7.19
C ALA A 79 1.33 12.80 6.97
N LYS A 80 1.11 13.49 5.85
CA LYS A 80 1.78 14.75 5.51
C LYS A 80 1.51 15.85 6.52
N THR A 81 0.24 16.00 6.94
CA THR A 81 -0.16 17.03 7.90
C THR A 81 0.47 16.78 9.28
N LEU A 82 0.45 15.52 9.73
CA LEU A 82 1.08 15.13 10.99
C LEU A 82 2.59 15.31 10.94
N ALA A 83 3.25 14.91 9.84
CA ALA A 83 4.69 15.04 9.69
C ALA A 83 5.13 16.51 9.72
N TYR A 84 4.39 17.37 9.02
CA TYR A 84 4.60 18.81 9.05
C TYR A 84 4.38 19.39 10.45
N ALA A 85 3.25 19.09 11.09
CA ALA A 85 2.89 19.67 12.39
C ALA A 85 3.81 19.22 13.53
N LEU A 86 4.35 17.99 13.45
CA LEU A 86 5.24 17.40 14.46
C LEU A 86 6.72 17.57 14.11
N ASN A 87 7.04 18.15 12.94
CA ASN A 87 8.40 18.30 12.42
C ASN A 87 9.16 16.96 12.35
N THR A 88 8.51 15.93 11.79
CA THR A 88 9.05 14.57 11.66
C THR A 88 9.36 14.22 10.21
N LYS A 89 10.12 13.15 9.99
CA LYS A 89 10.37 12.65 8.63
C LYS A 89 9.10 12.00 8.05
N LEU A 90 8.93 12.10 6.74
CA LEU A 90 7.85 11.42 6.02
C LEU A 90 8.43 10.43 5.00
N TYR A 91 7.93 9.20 4.98
CA TYR A 91 8.33 8.16 4.03
C TYR A 91 7.09 7.67 3.27
N GLY A 92 7.20 7.62 1.95
CA GLY A 92 6.23 6.95 1.07
C GLY A 92 6.66 5.53 0.79
N VAL A 93 5.71 4.60 0.79
CA VAL A 93 5.95 3.19 0.41
C VAL A 93 4.86 2.75 -0.56
N SER A 94 5.26 2.02 -1.61
CA SER A 94 4.29 1.39 -2.52
C SER A 94 3.33 0.50 -1.74
N SER A 95 2.04 0.69 -1.97
CA SER A 95 0.98 -0.11 -1.36
C SER A 95 1.06 -1.58 -1.77
N LEU A 96 1.48 -1.84 -3.01
CA LEU A 96 1.68 -3.20 -3.51
C LEU A 96 2.92 -3.85 -2.91
N LYS A 97 4.03 -3.10 -2.78
CA LYS A 97 5.24 -3.58 -2.08
C LYS A 97 4.94 -3.88 -0.61
N ALA A 98 4.16 -3.03 0.06
CA ALA A 98 3.70 -3.25 1.43
C ALA A 98 2.87 -4.53 1.56
N LEU A 99 1.96 -4.78 0.61
CA LEU A 99 1.17 -6.01 0.58
C LEU A 99 2.04 -7.25 0.30
N ALA A 100 2.96 -7.17 -0.66
CA ALA A 100 3.88 -8.25 -0.98
C ALA A 100 4.75 -8.62 0.23
N ALA A 101 5.17 -7.63 1.03
CA ALA A 101 5.95 -7.85 2.24
C ALA A 101 5.21 -8.66 3.33
N THR A 102 3.89 -8.86 3.23
CA THR A 102 3.14 -9.73 4.16
C THR A 102 3.44 -11.22 3.96
N VAL A 103 4.10 -11.59 2.86
CA VAL A 103 4.48 -12.98 2.54
C VAL A 103 6.01 -13.09 2.57
N LYS A 104 6.56 -13.82 3.54
CA LYS A 104 8.03 -13.95 3.75
C LYS A 104 8.64 -15.18 3.06
N GLU A 105 8.07 -15.61 1.95
CA GLU A 105 8.53 -16.79 1.22
C GLU A 105 9.62 -16.42 0.22
N GLU A 106 10.76 -17.12 0.30
CA GLU A 106 11.88 -16.94 -0.62
C GLU A 106 11.72 -17.79 -1.88
N ASN A 107 12.42 -17.42 -2.95
CA ASN A 107 12.46 -18.15 -4.22
C ASN A 107 11.11 -18.30 -4.95
N ILE A 108 10.11 -17.49 -4.61
CA ILE A 108 8.86 -17.37 -5.35
C ILE A 108 8.63 -15.92 -5.80
N LEU A 109 7.85 -15.75 -6.86
CA LEU A 109 7.34 -14.44 -7.24
C LEU A 109 6.09 -14.12 -6.41
N ILE A 110 6.10 -12.98 -5.77
CA ILE A 110 5.00 -12.45 -4.97
C ILE A 110 4.29 -11.40 -5.81
N VAL A 111 3.02 -11.65 -6.14
CA VAL A 111 2.24 -10.83 -7.06
C VAL A 111 1.07 -10.20 -6.30
N PRO A 112 1.26 -9.04 -5.66
CA PRO A 112 0.18 -8.34 -4.97
C PRO A 112 -0.89 -7.90 -5.96
N VAL A 113 -2.17 -8.03 -5.58
CA VAL A 113 -3.32 -7.70 -6.42
C VAL A 113 -4.29 -6.82 -5.66
N PHE A 114 -4.57 -5.65 -6.23
CA PHE A 114 -5.74 -4.83 -5.90
C PHE A 114 -6.70 -4.79 -7.08
N ASP A 115 -7.99 -5.06 -6.82
CA ASP A 115 -9.03 -5.02 -7.85
C ASP A 115 -9.25 -3.58 -8.35
N ALA A 116 -8.96 -3.34 -9.63
CA ALA A 116 -9.15 -2.05 -10.29
C ALA A 116 -10.43 -2.00 -11.15
N ARG A 117 -11.31 -3.01 -10.98
CA ARG A 117 -12.58 -3.28 -11.65
C ARG A 117 -12.43 -3.60 -13.14
N ARG A 118 -13.48 -4.18 -13.74
CA ARG A 118 -13.54 -4.54 -15.18
C ARG A 118 -12.36 -5.44 -15.59
N GLU A 119 -12.13 -6.50 -14.82
CA GLU A 119 -11.07 -7.49 -15.05
C GLU A 119 -9.65 -6.89 -15.14
N ALA A 120 -9.47 -5.72 -14.52
CA ALA A 120 -8.19 -5.06 -14.40
C ALA A 120 -7.77 -4.96 -12.93
N VAL A 121 -6.47 -4.92 -12.72
CA VAL A 121 -5.84 -4.92 -11.39
C VAL A 121 -4.73 -3.88 -11.35
N TYR A 122 -4.44 -3.39 -10.16
CA TYR A 122 -3.12 -2.87 -9.86
C TYR A 122 -2.26 -4.03 -9.37
N SER A 123 -1.10 -4.19 -9.98
CA SER A 123 -0.16 -5.24 -9.60
C SER A 123 1.27 -4.83 -9.94
N GLY A 124 2.21 -5.55 -9.35
CA GLY A 124 3.64 -5.50 -9.59
C GLY A 124 4.20 -6.90 -9.32
N VAL A 125 5.48 -7.13 -9.59
CA VAL A 125 6.11 -8.42 -9.31
C VAL A 125 7.27 -8.23 -8.36
N TYR A 126 7.24 -8.96 -7.25
CA TYR A 126 8.21 -8.86 -6.18
C TYR A 126 8.82 -10.21 -5.86
N GLN A 127 10.01 -10.23 -5.27
CA GLN A 127 10.66 -11.45 -4.82
C GLN A 127 11.61 -11.14 -3.66
N TYR A 128 11.68 -12.04 -2.68
CA TYR A 128 12.74 -11.99 -1.68
C TYR A 128 14.06 -12.50 -2.29
N GLN A 129 15.08 -11.64 -2.28
CA GLN A 129 16.45 -11.95 -2.66
C GLN A 129 17.37 -11.56 -1.52
N ASN A 130 18.12 -12.52 -0.97
CA ASN A 130 19.01 -12.32 0.19
C ASN A 130 18.30 -11.64 1.38
N GLY A 131 17.06 -12.05 1.69
CA GLY A 131 16.26 -11.47 2.77
C GLY A 131 15.64 -10.09 2.48
N HIS A 132 15.86 -9.51 1.30
CA HIS A 132 15.29 -8.22 0.90
C HIS A 132 14.20 -8.38 -0.17
N LEU A 133 13.10 -7.65 -0.01
CA LEU A 133 12.02 -7.63 -1.00
C LEU A 133 12.39 -6.72 -2.18
N VAL A 134 12.74 -7.34 -3.30
CA VAL A 134 13.12 -6.67 -4.55
C VAL A 134 11.89 -6.56 -5.45
N GLN A 135 11.73 -5.41 -6.11
CA GLN A 135 10.75 -5.20 -7.17
C GLN A 135 11.36 -5.62 -8.50
N LEU A 136 10.77 -6.62 -9.15
CA LEU A 136 11.20 -7.11 -10.46
C LEU A 136 10.44 -6.42 -11.60
N ILE A 137 9.17 -6.11 -11.36
CA ILE A 137 8.31 -5.38 -12.30
C ILE A 137 7.61 -4.28 -11.51
N GLU A 138 7.71 -3.06 -12.05
CA GLU A 138 7.10 -1.87 -11.46
C GLU A 138 5.60 -2.03 -11.26
N ASP A 139 5.07 -1.27 -10.31
CA ASP A 139 3.63 -1.20 -10.10
C ASP A 139 2.95 -0.64 -11.35
N GLN A 140 1.89 -1.31 -11.78
CA GLN A 140 1.18 -0.97 -13.01
C GLN A 140 -0.31 -1.31 -12.90
N TYR A 141 -1.07 -0.66 -13.77
CA TYR A 141 -2.48 -0.98 -14.03
C TYR A 141 -2.56 -1.79 -15.32
N LEU A 142 -3.12 -2.99 -15.26
CA LEU A 142 -3.24 -3.90 -16.40
C LEU A 142 -4.43 -4.84 -16.26
N SER A 143 -4.85 -5.45 -17.36
CA SER A 143 -5.85 -6.52 -17.31
C SER A 143 -5.27 -7.78 -16.68
N ILE A 144 -6.13 -8.60 -16.07
CA ILE A 144 -5.72 -9.89 -15.48
C ILE A 144 -5.08 -10.80 -16.55
N THR A 145 -5.61 -10.77 -17.78
CA THR A 145 -5.03 -11.50 -18.92
C THR A 145 -3.59 -11.06 -19.19
N MET A 146 -3.33 -9.76 -19.29
CA MET A 146 -1.97 -9.24 -19.50
C MET A 146 -1.04 -9.55 -18.33
N LEU A 147 -1.55 -9.51 -17.09
CA LEU A 147 -0.78 -9.90 -15.91
C LEU A 147 -0.33 -11.35 -16.00
N LYS A 148 -1.24 -12.27 -16.37
CA LYS A 148 -0.91 -13.69 -16.53
C LYS A 148 0.11 -13.91 -17.65
N GLU A 149 -0.06 -13.28 -18.81
CA GLU A 149 0.91 -13.34 -19.91
C GLU A 149 2.31 -12.86 -19.51
N LEU A 150 2.38 -11.82 -18.68
CA LEU A 150 3.62 -11.27 -18.15
C LEU A 150 4.28 -12.23 -17.16
N LEU A 151 3.51 -12.89 -16.30
CA LEU A 151 4.02 -13.86 -15.31
C LEU A 151 4.53 -15.14 -15.97
N TYR A 152 3.83 -15.67 -16.99
CA TYR A 152 4.29 -16.86 -17.71
C TYR A 152 5.67 -16.69 -18.37
N LYS A 153 6.06 -15.45 -18.71
CA LYS A 153 7.41 -15.15 -19.23
C LYS A 153 8.50 -15.15 -18.16
N GLN A 154 8.14 -15.00 -16.88
CA GLN A 154 9.07 -14.85 -15.76
C GLN A 154 9.31 -16.17 -15.00
N GLY A 155 8.45 -17.18 -15.20
CA GLY A 155 8.57 -18.50 -14.57
C GLY A 155 7.27 -18.94 -13.89
N GLU A 156 7.21 -20.19 -13.44
CA GLU A 156 5.96 -20.83 -12.99
C GLU A 156 5.71 -20.73 -11.48
N HIS A 157 6.69 -20.30 -10.68
CA HIS A 157 6.55 -20.26 -9.21
C HIS A 157 6.14 -18.87 -8.73
N PHE A 158 4.85 -18.55 -8.83
CA PHE A 158 4.28 -17.29 -8.32
C PHE A 158 3.04 -17.50 -7.45
N LYS A 159 2.78 -16.55 -6.54
CA LYS A 159 1.55 -16.50 -5.75
C LYS A 159 0.93 -15.12 -5.83
N PHE A 160 -0.38 -15.07 -6.07
CA PHE A 160 -1.13 -13.85 -5.94
C PHE A 160 -1.39 -13.53 -4.47
N VAL A 161 -1.28 -12.26 -4.08
CA VAL A 161 -1.44 -11.84 -2.69
C VAL A 161 -2.41 -10.69 -2.59
N GLY A 162 -3.36 -10.76 -1.66
CA GLY A 162 -4.27 -9.66 -1.36
C GLY A 162 -5.69 -10.11 -1.07
N ALA A 163 -6.45 -9.32 -0.32
CA ALA A 163 -7.86 -9.63 -0.03
C ALA A 163 -8.69 -9.80 -1.32
N ASP A 164 -8.37 -9.02 -2.36
CA ASP A 164 -9.08 -9.05 -3.63
C ASP A 164 -8.85 -10.35 -4.43
N THR A 165 -7.86 -11.18 -4.05
CA THR A 165 -7.66 -12.48 -4.70
C THR A 165 -8.83 -13.42 -4.47
N GLU A 166 -9.55 -13.30 -3.35
CA GLU A 166 -10.75 -14.11 -3.10
C GLU A 166 -11.85 -13.81 -4.13
N LYS A 167 -12.04 -12.53 -4.44
CA LYS A 167 -13.02 -12.08 -5.44
C LYS A 167 -12.60 -12.44 -6.86
N LEU A 168 -11.30 -12.43 -7.11
CA LEU A 168 -10.72 -12.64 -8.44
C LEU A 168 -10.25 -14.09 -8.66
N ALA A 169 -10.53 -15.01 -7.73
CA ALA A 169 -9.98 -16.36 -7.71
C ALA A 169 -10.18 -17.10 -9.04
N ASP A 170 -11.39 -17.04 -9.60
CA ASP A 170 -11.73 -17.68 -10.89
C ASP A 170 -10.96 -17.09 -12.07
N LEU A 171 -10.74 -15.77 -12.07
CA LEU A 171 -10.02 -15.07 -13.15
C LEU A 171 -8.51 -15.29 -13.06
N LEU A 172 -7.97 -15.27 -11.84
CA LEU A 172 -6.56 -15.52 -11.55
C LEU A 172 -6.22 -16.98 -11.86
N ASN A 173 -7.00 -17.93 -11.34
CA ASN A 173 -6.85 -19.38 -11.51
C ASN A 173 -5.41 -19.86 -11.20
N HIS A 174 -4.91 -19.47 -10.02
CA HIS A 174 -3.57 -19.82 -9.51
C HIS A 174 -3.56 -19.71 -7.98
N ASP A 175 -2.47 -20.14 -7.34
CA ASP A 175 -2.24 -19.99 -5.91
C ASP A 175 -2.44 -18.54 -5.44
N CYS A 176 -3.29 -18.38 -4.43
CA CYS A 176 -3.68 -17.10 -3.84
C CYS A 176 -3.49 -17.11 -2.32
N ILE A 177 -2.95 -16.02 -1.78
CA ILE A 177 -2.82 -15.76 -0.34
C ILE A 177 -3.69 -14.53 -0.01
N PRO A 178 -4.84 -14.69 0.66
CA PRO A 178 -5.78 -13.61 0.92
C PRO A 178 -5.34 -12.71 2.10
N ASN A 179 -4.12 -12.17 2.02
CA ASN A 179 -3.59 -11.29 3.05
C ASN A 179 -4.19 -9.88 2.94
N LEU A 180 -4.38 -9.26 4.11
CA LEU A 180 -4.70 -7.85 4.21
C LEU A 180 -3.40 -7.04 4.28
N PRO A 181 -3.38 -5.79 3.77
CA PRO A 181 -2.27 -4.88 4.01
C PRO A 181 -2.01 -4.70 5.52
N LYS A 182 -0.74 -4.69 5.89
CA LYS A 182 -0.27 -4.53 7.27
C LYS A 182 0.76 -3.41 7.30
N ALA A 183 0.40 -2.28 7.89
CA ALA A 183 1.21 -1.07 7.90
C ALA A 183 2.61 -1.30 8.50
N LYS A 184 2.73 -2.18 9.51
CA LYS A 184 4.02 -2.56 10.12
C LYS A 184 5.04 -3.08 9.11
N GLU A 185 4.60 -3.75 8.05
CA GLU A 185 5.51 -4.34 7.05
C GLU A 185 6.25 -3.26 6.26
N MET A 186 5.71 -2.04 6.20
CA MET A 186 6.35 -0.91 5.50
C MET A 186 7.66 -0.46 6.16
N LYS A 187 7.88 -0.76 7.46
CA LYS A 187 9.07 -0.28 8.18
C LYS A 187 10.38 -0.75 7.55
N ALA A 188 10.40 -1.99 7.06
CA ALA A 188 11.57 -2.59 6.39
C ALA A 188 11.74 -2.13 4.93
N LEU A 189 10.76 -1.39 4.39
CA LEU A 189 10.71 -1.00 2.98
C LEU A 189 11.10 0.47 2.74
N ILE A 190 11.25 1.26 3.82
CA ILE A 190 11.62 2.66 3.72
C ILE A 190 13.05 2.80 3.18
N ASP A 191 13.25 3.80 2.33
CA ASP A 191 14.55 4.15 1.77
C ASP A 191 14.95 5.57 2.22
N HIS A 192 14.62 6.58 1.42
CA HIS A 192 14.90 7.97 1.73
C HIS A 192 13.62 8.71 2.17
N PRO A 193 13.75 9.70 3.08
CA PRO A 193 12.62 10.55 3.44
C PRO A 193 12.21 11.40 2.23
N THR A 194 10.91 11.62 2.12
CA THR A 194 10.28 12.44 1.08
C THR A 194 10.22 13.91 1.49
N GLU A 195 10.17 14.81 0.52
CA GLU A 195 9.91 16.23 0.78
C GLU A 195 8.41 16.43 1.05
N ILE A 196 8.10 16.88 2.26
CA ILE A 196 6.73 16.93 2.80
C ILE A 196 5.83 17.81 1.92
N HIS A 197 6.28 18.98 1.48
CA HIS A 197 5.44 19.92 0.73
C HIS A 197 5.07 19.42 -0.67
N GLN A 198 5.95 18.64 -1.31
CA GLN A 198 5.74 18.05 -2.64
C GLN A 198 5.12 16.64 -2.59
N PHE A 199 5.10 15.99 -1.42
CA PHE A 199 4.55 14.65 -1.28
C PHE A 199 3.07 14.57 -1.67
N LYS A 200 2.75 13.63 -2.56
CA LYS A 200 1.42 13.40 -3.15
C LYS A 200 1.20 11.90 -3.36
N PRO A 201 -0.05 11.42 -3.38
CA PRO A 201 -0.33 10.04 -3.75
C PRO A 201 0.20 9.67 -5.14
N ASN A 202 0.62 8.42 -5.30
CA ASN A 202 1.00 7.83 -6.57
C ASN A 202 -0.23 7.26 -7.29
N TYR A 203 -0.78 8.04 -8.23
CA TYR A 203 -1.92 7.63 -9.05
C TYR A 203 -1.43 7.04 -10.38
N ILE A 204 -1.40 5.71 -10.46
CA ILE A 204 -0.99 4.99 -11.69
C ILE A 204 -2.09 5.03 -12.76
N LYS A 205 -3.36 4.92 -12.35
CA LYS A 205 -4.49 5.03 -13.27
C LYS A 205 -4.98 6.46 -13.30
N ILE A 206 -4.95 7.05 -14.49
CA ILE A 206 -5.57 8.34 -14.79
C ILE A 206 -7.07 8.25 -14.47
N SER A 207 -7.57 9.24 -13.74
CA SER A 207 -8.97 9.31 -13.33
C SER A 207 -9.90 9.32 -14.56
N GLU A 208 -11.18 8.97 -14.37
CA GLU A 208 -12.16 9.02 -15.46
C GLU A 208 -12.33 10.45 -16.00
N ALA A 209 -12.27 11.45 -15.12
CA ALA A 209 -12.34 12.87 -15.51
C ALA A 209 -11.13 13.30 -16.36
N GLU A 210 -9.92 12.92 -15.98
CA GLU A 210 -8.71 13.21 -16.75
C GLU A 210 -8.67 12.45 -18.08
N ARG A 211 -9.16 11.20 -18.12
CA ARG A 211 -9.32 10.46 -19.38
C ARG A 211 -10.30 11.15 -20.32
N ASN A 212 -11.46 11.55 -19.81
CA ASN A 212 -12.46 12.27 -20.59
C ASN A 212 -11.92 13.61 -21.12
N TRP A 213 -11.07 14.29 -20.35
CA TRP A 213 -10.42 15.53 -20.77
C TRP A 213 -9.37 15.29 -21.86
N LEU A 214 -8.53 14.25 -21.75
CA LEU A 214 -7.57 13.85 -22.79
C LEU A 214 -8.29 13.43 -24.09
N ASP A 215 -9.39 12.70 -23.99
CA ASP A 215 -10.20 12.31 -25.14
C ASP A 215 -10.87 13.51 -25.83
N GLN A 216 -11.13 14.60 -25.10
CA GLN A 216 -11.61 15.87 -25.67
C GLN A 216 -10.48 16.66 -26.35
N GLN A 217 -9.24 16.57 -25.84
CA GLN A 217 -8.09 17.23 -26.48
C GLN A 217 -7.64 16.51 -27.75
N ASN A 218 -7.67 15.19 -27.79
CA ASN A 218 -7.29 14.40 -28.96
C ASN A 218 -8.33 14.43 -30.10
N LYS A 219 -9.50 15.03 -29.86
CA LYS A 219 -10.58 15.20 -30.86
C LYS A 219 -10.59 16.59 -31.52
N ASN A 220 -9.71 17.50 -31.11
CA ASN A 220 -9.49 18.82 -31.69
C ASN A 220 -8.13 18.89 -32.40
#